data_AF-A0A7S3WXV1-F1
#
_entry.id   AF-A0A7S3WXV1-F1
#
_cell.length_a   1.000
_cell.length_b   1.000
_cell.length_c   1.000
_cell.angle_alpha   90.00
_cell.angle_beta   90.00
_cell.angle_gamma   90.00
#
_symmetry.space_group_name_H-M   'P 1'
#
loop_
_entity.id
_entity.type
_entity.pdbx_description
1 polymer ?
#
loop_
_entity_poly.entity_id
_entity_poly.type
_entity_poly.pdbx_seq_one_letter_code
_entity_poly.pdbx_strand_id
1 'polypeptide(L)'
;GAEAEVGGVRYFAAKSRSYANWLILRGFLVEGQPEAAVKMFKEGLKVYPLSTAASPPGMAFVSGSGKVMNTIHSNDFHFYEEIHAVLSKEHVDFLEPELRGRAASIGIQRGKPFAPSDKL
;
A
#
# COMPACT_ATOMS: atom_id res chain seq x y z
N GLY A 1 8.46 3.31 -15.22
CA GLY A 1 9.33 2.31 -14.60
C GLY A 1 10.60 2.20 -15.41
N ALA A 2 11.69 1.79 -14.79
CA ALA A 2 12.92 1.45 -15.51
C ALA A 2 12.90 -0.05 -15.83
N GLU A 3 13.49 -0.44 -16.96
CA GLU A 3 13.77 -1.86 -17.18
C GLU A 3 14.85 -2.32 -16.20
N ALA A 4 14.67 -3.50 -15.63
CA ALA A 4 15.62 -4.14 -14.74
C ALA A 4 15.78 -5.60 -15.11
N GLU A 5 17.00 -6.13 -15.01
CA GLU A 5 17.27 -7.54 -15.19
C GLU A 5 17.61 -8.17 -13.85
N VAL A 6 16.91 -9.24 -13.49
CA VAL A 6 17.18 -10.02 -12.28
C VAL A 6 17.21 -11.49 -12.65
N GLY A 7 18.36 -12.14 -12.47
CA GLY A 7 18.52 -13.56 -12.78
C GLY A 7 18.28 -13.91 -14.25
N GLY A 8 18.62 -13.02 -15.19
CA GLY A 8 18.40 -13.21 -16.63
C GLY A 8 16.96 -12.95 -17.10
N VAL A 9 16.05 -12.55 -16.20
CA VAL A 9 14.67 -12.18 -16.54
C VAL A 9 14.53 -10.66 -16.51
N ARG A 10 13.89 -10.10 -17.54
CA ARG A 10 13.60 -8.67 -17.64
C ARG A 10 12.29 -8.32 -16.93
N TYR A 11 12.32 -7.23 -16.18
CA TYR A 11 11.22 -6.68 -15.39
C TYR A 11 11.03 -5.20 -15.66
N PHE A 12 9.80 -4.71 -15.47
CA PHE A 12 9.53 -3.28 -15.33
C PHE A 12 9.55 -2.91 -13.85
N ALA A 13 10.65 -2.30 -13.40
CA ALA A 13 10.81 -1.89 -12.02
C ALA A 13 10.18 -0.52 -11.76
N ALA A 14 9.42 -0.43 -10.67
CA ALA A 14 8.93 0.83 -10.11
C ALA A 14 9.44 0.95 -8.67
N LYS A 15 10.04 2.09 -8.33
CA LYS A 15 10.54 2.37 -6.98
C LYS A 15 9.52 3.21 -6.22
N SER A 16 8.82 2.58 -5.27
CA SER A 16 7.92 3.30 -4.37
C SER A 16 8.70 4.09 -3.32
N ARG A 17 8.11 5.20 -2.85
CA ARG A 17 8.60 5.95 -1.68
C ARG A 17 8.07 5.39 -0.35
N SER A 18 7.12 4.47 -0.41
CA SER A 18 6.45 3.83 0.72
C SER A 18 6.67 2.32 0.70
N TYR A 19 6.68 1.70 1.88
CA TYR A 19 6.65 0.24 2.00
C TYR A 19 5.26 -0.34 1.70
N ALA A 20 4.19 0.45 1.84
CA ALA A 20 2.84 0.07 1.46
C ALA A 20 2.59 0.36 -0.02
N ASN A 21 2.10 -0.65 -0.75
CA ASN A 21 1.79 -0.52 -2.17
C ASN A 21 0.36 -0.99 -2.42
N TRP A 22 -0.37 -0.23 -3.24
CA TRP A 22 -1.72 -0.56 -3.68
C TRP A 22 -1.73 -0.83 -5.18
N LEU A 23 -2.14 -2.03 -5.56
CA LEU A 23 -2.37 -2.40 -6.95
C LEU A 23 -3.88 -2.53 -7.17
N ILE A 24 -4.45 -1.55 -7.86
CA ILE A 24 -5.86 -1.55 -8.21
C ILE A 24 -5.99 -1.96 -9.67
N LEU A 25 -6.71 -3.05 -9.91
CA LEU A 25 -6.98 -3.56 -11.25
C LEU A 25 -8.49 -3.55 -11.50
N ARG A 26 -8.89 -3.15 -12.70
CA ARG A 26 -10.29 -3.18 -13.13
C ARG A 26 -10.45 -4.23 -14.21
N GLY A 27 -11.26 -5.25 -13.93
CA GLY A 27 -11.71 -6.19 -14.93
C GLY A 27 -12.91 -5.63 -15.69
N PHE A 28 -12.98 -5.89 -16.99
CA PHE A 28 -14.09 -5.47 -17.84
C PHE A 28 -15.11 -6.59 -18.02
N LEU A 29 -16.37 -6.21 -18.22
CA LEU A 29 -17.45 -7.15 -18.51
C LEU A 29 -17.32 -7.64 -19.95
N VAL A 30 -17.59 -8.92 -20.17
CA VAL A 30 -17.76 -9.52 -21.50
C VAL A 30 -19.22 -9.93 -21.60
N GLU A 31 -19.93 -9.42 -22.61
CA GLU A 31 -21.38 -9.66 -22.76
C GLU A 31 -22.20 -9.27 -21.50
N GLY A 32 -21.74 -8.25 -20.76
CA GLY A 32 -22.37 -7.79 -19.52
C GLY A 32 -22.07 -8.64 -18.27
N GLN A 33 -21.22 -9.66 -18.40
CA GLN A 33 -20.96 -10.68 -17.38
C GLN A 33 -19.52 -10.57 -16.83
N PRO A 34 -19.30 -10.69 -15.49
CA PRO A 34 -17.99 -10.49 -14.86
C PRO A 34 -17.06 -11.74 -14.87
N GLU A 35 -17.55 -12.91 -15.25
CA GLU A 35 -16.88 -14.20 -15.13
C GLU A 35 -15.53 -14.22 -15.86
N ALA A 36 -15.50 -13.63 -17.06
CA ALA A 36 -14.28 -13.51 -17.84
C ALA A 36 -13.18 -12.76 -17.07
N ALA A 37 -13.53 -11.64 -16.44
CA ALA A 37 -12.59 -10.86 -15.61
C ALA A 37 -12.16 -11.62 -14.35
N VAL A 38 -13.10 -12.29 -13.67
CA VAL A 38 -12.79 -13.09 -12.48
C VAL A 38 -11.80 -14.21 -12.81
N LYS A 39 -12.02 -14.92 -13.93
CA LYS A 39 -11.13 -15.98 -14.41
C LYS A 39 -9.74 -15.41 -14.75
N MET A 40 -9.69 -14.31 -15.50
CA MET A 40 -8.44 -13.65 -15.87
C MET A 40 -7.59 -13.30 -14.64
N PHE A 41 -8.19 -12.74 -13.59
CA PHE A 41 -7.43 -12.41 -12.37
C PHE A 41 -7.02 -13.65 -11.58
N LYS A 42 -7.91 -14.62 -11.40
CA LYS A 42 -7.60 -15.82 -10.59
C LYS A 42 -6.51 -16.70 -11.23
N GLU A 43 -6.47 -16.77 -12.55
CA GLU A 43 -5.54 -17.63 -13.28
C GLU A 43 -4.29 -16.87 -13.76
N GLY A 44 -4.44 -15.59 -14.11
CA GLY A 44 -3.38 -14.79 -14.72
C GLY A 44 -2.59 -13.90 -13.76
N LEU A 45 -3.21 -13.38 -12.71
CA LEU A 45 -2.52 -12.49 -11.76
C LEU A 45 -1.75 -13.29 -10.73
N LYS A 46 -0.45 -12.98 -10.58
CA LYS A 46 0.39 -13.52 -9.52
C LYS A 46 1.07 -12.38 -8.78
N VAL A 47 0.97 -12.37 -7.45
CA VAL A 47 1.60 -11.36 -6.59
C VAL A 47 2.35 -12.09 -5.49
N TYR A 48 3.68 -12.01 -5.52
CA TYR A 48 4.55 -12.68 -4.57
C TYR A 48 5.90 -11.96 -4.46
N PRO A 49 6.65 -12.15 -3.36
CA PRO A 49 8.01 -11.62 -3.23
C PRO A 49 8.93 -12.22 -4.30
N LEU A 50 9.76 -11.39 -4.94
CA LEU A 50 10.67 -11.86 -5.99
C LEU A 50 11.60 -12.99 -5.52
N SER A 51 11.97 -13.02 -4.24
CA SER A 51 12.80 -14.07 -3.63
C SER A 51 12.18 -15.48 -3.69
N THR A 52 10.87 -15.59 -3.85
CA THR A 52 10.16 -16.88 -3.97
C THR A 52 9.73 -17.19 -5.39
N ALA A 53 10.23 -16.48 -6.41
CA ALA A 53 9.80 -16.67 -7.80
C ALA A 53 9.96 -18.10 -8.34
N ALA A 54 10.96 -18.86 -7.86
CA ALA A 54 11.16 -20.26 -8.22
C ALA A 54 10.09 -21.21 -7.63
N SER A 55 9.46 -20.81 -6.52
CA SER A 55 8.39 -21.56 -5.85
C SER A 55 7.42 -20.59 -5.19
N PRO A 56 6.57 -19.91 -5.99
CA PRO A 56 5.71 -18.86 -5.48
C PRO A 56 4.63 -19.45 -4.56
N PRO A 57 4.29 -18.76 -3.45
CA PRO A 57 3.20 -19.20 -2.58
C PRO A 57 1.86 -19.18 -3.34
N GLY A 58 0.92 -20.00 -2.88
CA GLY A 58 -0.44 -20.01 -3.42
C GLY A 58 -1.14 -18.67 -3.21
N MET A 59 -1.82 -18.16 -4.25
CA MET A 59 -2.59 -16.93 -4.17
C MET A 59 -3.85 -17.13 -3.32
N ALA A 60 -4.13 -16.16 -2.44
CA ALA A 60 -5.37 -16.09 -1.69
C ALA A 60 -6.27 -15.00 -2.28
N PHE A 61 -7.52 -15.34 -2.57
CA PHE A 61 -8.52 -14.40 -3.04
C PHE A 61 -9.63 -14.28 -2.01
N VAL A 62 -9.83 -13.07 -1.47
CA VAL A 62 -10.88 -12.78 -0.50
C VAL A 62 -11.94 -11.93 -1.18
N SER A 63 -13.19 -12.39 -1.17
CA SER A 63 -14.31 -11.58 -1.67
C SER A 63 -14.65 -10.46 -0.67
N GLY A 64 -14.67 -9.23 -1.17
CA GLY A 64 -15.20 -8.06 -0.47
C GLY A 64 -16.68 -7.79 -0.75
N SER A 65 -17.30 -8.51 -1.69
CA SER A 65 -18.70 -8.28 -2.09
C SER A 65 -19.65 -8.43 -0.91
N GLY A 66 -20.53 -7.46 -0.72
CA GLY A 66 -21.50 -7.44 0.37
C GLY A 66 -20.90 -7.13 1.75
N LYS A 67 -19.59 -6.89 1.87
CA LYS A 67 -18.97 -6.47 3.13
C LYS A 67 -19.07 -4.96 3.28
N VAL A 68 -19.51 -4.53 4.46
CA VAL A 68 -19.44 -3.12 4.85
C VAL A 68 -18.00 -2.82 5.28
N MET A 69 -17.38 -1.82 4.66
CA MET A 69 -16.04 -1.35 4.99
C MET A 69 -16.06 0.18 5.00
N ASN A 70 -15.48 0.78 6.05
CA ASN A 70 -15.24 2.22 6.08
C ASN A 70 -13.79 2.49 5.68
N THR A 71 -13.59 3.24 4.60
CA THR A 71 -12.27 3.67 4.12
C THR A 71 -12.05 5.16 4.32
N ILE A 72 -12.95 5.84 5.03
CA ILE A 72 -12.84 7.25 5.41
C ILE A 72 -12.04 7.32 6.70
N HIS A 73 -10.99 8.14 6.69
CA HIS A 73 -10.15 8.42 7.85
C HIS A 73 -10.92 9.17 8.94
N SER A 74 -10.44 9.03 10.17
CA SER A 74 -10.96 9.81 11.30
C SER A 74 -10.94 11.30 11.01
N ASN A 75 -12.00 12.01 11.40
CA ASN A 75 -12.13 13.47 11.27
C ASN A 75 -12.02 14.20 12.62
N ASP A 76 -11.55 13.49 13.64
CA ASP A 76 -11.27 13.98 14.98
C ASP A 76 -9.79 13.77 15.33
N PHE A 77 -9.44 13.83 16.61
CA PHE A 77 -8.06 13.69 17.08
C PHE A 77 -7.38 12.39 16.63
N HIS A 78 -8.13 11.29 16.45
CA HIS A 78 -7.57 10.00 16.04
C HIS A 78 -6.90 10.08 14.66
N PHE A 79 -7.24 11.08 13.83
CA PHE A 79 -6.54 11.36 12.59
C PHE A 79 -5.02 11.49 12.80
N TYR A 80 -4.60 12.20 13.84
CA TYR A 80 -3.18 12.43 14.12
C TYR A 80 -2.48 11.16 14.61
N GLU A 81 -3.20 10.29 15.32
CA GLU A 81 -2.71 8.97 15.71
C GLU A 81 -2.54 8.06 14.49
N GLU A 82 -3.47 8.09 13.53
CA GLU A 82 -3.35 7.37 12.26
C GLU A 82 -2.11 7.84 11.47
N ILE A 83 -1.88 9.16 11.39
CA ILE A 83 -0.68 9.71 10.74
C ILE A 83 0.59 9.25 11.45
N HIS A 84 0.65 9.30 12.79
CA HIS A 84 1.79 8.77 13.53
C HIS A 84 2.03 7.29 13.22
N ALA A 85 0.97 6.48 13.23
CA ALA A 85 1.07 5.05 12.95
C ALA A 85 1.61 4.76 11.54
N VAL A 86 1.25 5.58 10.54
CA VAL A 86 1.81 5.50 9.19
C VAL A 86 3.30 5.86 9.22
N LEU A 87 3.67 7.03 9.75
CA LEU A 87 5.07 7.50 9.76
C LEU A 87 6.02 6.60 10.55
N SER A 88 5.50 5.90 11.56
CA SER A 88 6.27 4.93 12.34
C SER A 88 6.68 3.70 11.52
N LYS A 89 5.85 3.29 10.56
CA LYS A 89 6.09 2.12 9.70
C LYS A 89 6.95 2.47 8.49
N GLU A 90 6.85 3.69 8.00
CA GLU A 90 7.52 4.13 6.77
C GLU A 90 9.01 4.44 6.93
N HIS A 91 9.71 4.57 5.80
CA HIS A 91 11.08 5.09 5.77
C HIS A 91 11.10 6.58 6.16
N VAL A 92 12.23 7.07 6.71
CA VAL A 92 12.34 8.47 7.13
C VAL A 92 12.07 9.46 5.98
N ASP A 93 12.48 9.11 4.76
CA ASP A 93 12.30 9.92 3.55
C ASP A 93 10.94 9.73 2.84
N PHE A 94 10.01 9.02 3.48
CA PHE A 94 8.63 8.92 2.98
C PHE A 94 7.98 10.30 2.88
N LEU A 95 8.13 11.12 3.93
CA LEU A 95 7.77 12.53 3.90
C LEU A 95 8.98 13.40 3.57
N GLU A 96 8.71 14.45 2.79
CA GLU A 96 9.68 15.53 2.57
C GLU A 96 10.11 16.16 3.91
N PRO A 97 11.37 16.62 4.04
CA PRO A 97 11.89 17.16 5.28
C PRO A 97 11.04 18.26 5.91
N GLU A 98 10.42 19.13 5.09
CA GLU A 98 9.54 20.20 5.58
C GLU A 98 8.28 19.66 6.25
N LEU A 99 7.56 18.74 5.60
CA LEU A 99 6.35 18.11 6.14
C LEU A 99 6.68 17.30 7.40
N ARG A 100 7.81 16.60 7.40
CA ARG A 100 8.33 15.88 8.56
C ARG A 100 8.64 16.82 9.73
N GLY A 101 9.19 18.00 9.45
CA GLY A 101 9.42 19.04 10.46
C GLY A 101 8.11 19.59 11.05
N ARG A 102 7.10 19.81 10.21
CA ARG A 102 5.76 20.23 10.64
C ARG A 102 5.09 19.16 11.52
N ALA A 103 5.15 17.89 11.11
CA ALA A 103 4.65 16.77 11.90
C ALA A 103 5.35 16.71 13.28
N ALA A 104 6.67 16.86 13.31
CA ALA A 104 7.43 16.87 14.55
C ALA A 104 7.04 18.04 15.48
N SER A 105 6.71 19.21 14.93
CA SER A 105 6.28 20.37 15.72
C SER A 105 4.97 20.18 16.47
N ILE A 106 4.13 19.23 16.03
CA ILE A 106 2.87 18.85 16.70
C ILE A 106 2.99 17.51 17.45
N GLY A 107 4.22 17.01 17.67
CA GLY A 107 4.46 15.81 18.47
C GLY A 107 4.49 14.49 17.69
N ILE A 108 4.36 14.53 16.37
CA ILE A 108 4.39 13.34 15.51
C ILE A 108 5.81 13.11 14.99
N GLN A 109 6.51 12.14 15.56
CA GLN A 109 7.87 11.79 15.16
C GLN A 109 8.08 10.28 15.11
N ARG A 110 8.61 9.79 13.98
CA ARG A 110 9.00 8.39 13.81
C ARG A 110 9.99 7.96 14.90
N GLY A 111 9.75 6.79 15.49
CA GLY A 111 10.61 6.20 16.52
C GLY A 111 10.43 6.78 17.92
N LYS A 112 9.48 7.69 18.11
CA LYS A 112 9.06 8.20 19.42
C LYS A 112 7.57 7.94 19.65
N PRO A 113 7.12 7.79 20.90
CA PRO A 113 5.69 7.82 21.21
C PRO A 113 5.05 9.11 20.68
N PHE A 114 3.77 9.05 20.32
CA PHE A 114 3.03 10.25 19.97
C PHE A 114 2.88 11.13 21.23
N ALA A 115 3.41 12.34 21.18
CA ALA A 115 3.40 13.29 22.29
C ALA A 115 2.83 14.63 21.80
N PRO A 116 1.50 14.77 21.69
CA PRO A 116 0.86 15.94 21.08
C PRO A 116 1.27 17.22 21.79
N SER A 117 1.49 18.28 21.02
CA SER A 117 1.79 19.61 21.56
C SER A 117 0.52 20.26 22.11
N ASP A 118 0.65 21.20 23.05
CA ASP A 118 -0.46 22.02 23.58
C ASP A 118 -1.24 22.82 22.50
N LYS A 119 -0.72 22.90 21.27
CA LYS A 119 -1.32 23.60 20.13
C LYS A 119 -2.13 22.68 19.19
N LEU A 120 -2.15 21.38 19.47
CA LEU A 120 -2.90 20.37 18.72
C LEU A 120 -4.24 20.10 19.40
#